data_AF-A0A938MX24-F1
#
_entry.id   AF-A0A938MX24-F1
#
_cell.length_a   1.000
_cell.length_b   1.000
_cell.length_c   1.000
_cell.angle_alpha   90.00
_cell.angle_beta   90.00
_cell.angle_gamma   90.00
#
_symmetry.space_group_name_H-M   'P 1'
#
loop_
_entity.id
_entity.type
_entity.pdbx_description
1 polymer ?
#
loop_
_entity_poly.entity_id
_entity_poly.type
_entity_poly.pdbx_seq_one_letter_code
_entity_poly.pdbx_strand_id
1 'polypeptide(L)'
;MASAVAADEAAGSRPALEDLPEWQGTVVRPKTDWLLDNTSFKAGVFRGAGPNELVLANGLIARTFRLAPNAATVALDNLVTGEAILRGVKPEAIVAIDGQRYEVGGLTGQPNYAFLRPEWLENLRANPGAFQFVGFEVGRPAERLAWKRVRHHAPGVKWPPDGSYPGDVCQGEQHPGHRGLADSRWTQWRTISDFYKWCRGEGIFLNVPDHYFLAGSNKTGMGYREVNWSLPREQQVIHTRQNIFDGTWEKTPSMGWMFVPLTEYQGGGSAATIEPLDEHLDHYERMLTANLALGVQACYRGPRLYDSDRTKAMVKRWVDWFKTHREILESDLIHGRRADARDLDWMLHVNPQATEKGLLVVFNPLGHTVERTLRVNVYYTGLSDIVQVSEEGGPATTVPVQRDYTMDLRVQVPPQAMKWFVLK
;
A
#
# COMPACT_ATOMS: atom_id res chain seq x y z
N MET A 1 -35.96 23.31 -33.40
CA MET A 1 -36.20 21.93 -33.85
C MET A 1 -34.83 21.25 -33.93
N ALA A 2 -34.45 20.50 -32.90
CA ALA A 2 -33.19 19.78 -32.87
C ALA A 2 -33.37 18.45 -33.60
N SER A 3 -32.63 18.29 -34.70
CA SER A 3 -32.58 17.04 -35.47
C SER A 3 -31.85 15.98 -34.64
N ALA A 4 -32.61 14.99 -34.17
CA ALA A 4 -32.05 13.77 -33.63
C ALA A 4 -31.48 12.96 -34.80
N VAL A 5 -30.16 12.88 -34.87
CA VAL A 5 -29.49 11.94 -35.78
C VAL A 5 -29.69 10.54 -35.19
N ALA A 6 -30.50 9.73 -35.88
CA ALA A 6 -30.72 8.33 -35.55
C ALA A 6 -29.38 7.59 -35.52
N ALA A 7 -29.13 6.85 -34.43
CA ALA A 7 -28.05 5.88 -34.38
C ALA A 7 -28.43 4.73 -35.31
N ASP A 8 -27.61 4.53 -36.33
CA ASP A 8 -27.75 3.47 -37.33
C ASP A 8 -27.60 2.10 -36.62
N GLU A 9 -28.71 1.37 -36.51
CA GLU A 9 -28.77 -0.02 -36.07
C GLU A 9 -28.22 -0.93 -37.18
N ALA A 10 -26.90 -1.07 -37.22
CA ALA A 10 -26.26 -2.23 -37.86
C ALA A 10 -25.63 -3.11 -36.77
N ALA A 11 -26.46 -3.59 -35.84
CA ALA A 11 -26.06 -4.58 -34.86
C ALA A 11 -26.10 -5.97 -35.50
N GLY A 12 -24.92 -6.54 -35.77
CA GLY A 12 -24.82 -8.01 -35.79
C GLY A 12 -25.36 -8.57 -34.47
N SER A 13 -25.94 -9.77 -34.51
CA SER A 13 -26.52 -10.41 -33.31
C SER A 13 -25.51 -10.38 -32.16
N ARG A 14 -25.85 -9.71 -31.05
CA ARG A 14 -25.02 -9.74 -29.84
C ARG A 14 -24.86 -11.21 -29.42
N PRO A 15 -23.64 -11.68 -29.14
CA PRO A 15 -23.43 -13.07 -28.74
C PRO A 15 -24.23 -13.36 -27.46
N ALA A 16 -24.90 -14.50 -27.41
CA ALA A 16 -25.53 -14.95 -26.18
C ALA A 16 -24.45 -15.54 -25.25
N LEU A 17 -24.71 -15.52 -23.94
CA LEU A 17 -23.74 -16.04 -22.98
C LEU A 17 -23.50 -17.54 -23.19
N GLU A 18 -24.55 -18.28 -23.59
CA GLU A 18 -24.48 -19.70 -23.92
C GLU A 18 -23.56 -20.03 -25.10
N ASP A 19 -23.29 -19.08 -26.00
CA ASP A 19 -22.43 -19.29 -27.16
C ASP A 19 -20.93 -19.29 -26.82
N LEU A 20 -20.58 -18.86 -25.60
CA LEU A 20 -19.19 -18.79 -25.15
C LEU A 20 -18.69 -20.15 -24.64
N PRO A 21 -17.39 -20.45 -24.84
CA PRO A 21 -16.78 -21.62 -24.23
C PRO A 21 -16.82 -21.53 -22.71
N GLU A 22 -16.97 -22.67 -22.05
CA GLU A 22 -17.01 -22.75 -20.59
C GLU A 22 -15.63 -22.54 -19.97
N TRP A 23 -15.56 -21.73 -18.92
CA TRP A 23 -14.36 -21.54 -18.13
C TRP A 23 -14.14 -22.71 -17.18
N GLN A 24 -13.03 -23.44 -17.35
CA GLN A 24 -12.72 -24.63 -16.54
C GLN A 24 -11.92 -24.35 -15.25
N GLY A 25 -11.62 -23.08 -14.93
CA GLY A 25 -11.24 -22.67 -13.57
C GLY A 25 -10.00 -23.33 -12.96
N THR A 26 -8.94 -23.58 -13.71
CA THR A 26 -7.75 -24.25 -13.16
C THR A 26 -6.68 -23.28 -12.67
N VAL A 27 -6.19 -23.49 -11.44
CA VAL A 27 -4.91 -22.94 -10.96
C VAL A 27 -3.82 -23.42 -11.92
N VAL A 28 -3.06 -22.47 -12.46
CA VAL A 28 -1.95 -22.74 -13.38
C VAL A 28 -0.67 -22.67 -12.58
N ARG A 29 0.21 -23.67 -12.72
CA ARG A 29 1.62 -23.56 -12.35
C ARG A 29 2.44 -23.38 -13.62
N PRO A 30 2.76 -22.15 -14.03
CA PRO A 30 3.52 -21.93 -15.25
C PRO A 30 4.88 -22.60 -15.14
N LYS A 31 5.28 -23.34 -16.18
CA LYS A 31 6.63 -23.92 -16.27
C LYS A 31 7.69 -22.87 -16.61
N THR A 32 7.26 -21.73 -17.17
CA THR A 32 8.13 -20.63 -17.62
C THR A 32 7.57 -19.33 -17.05
N ASP A 33 8.46 -18.42 -16.69
CA ASP A 33 8.10 -17.05 -16.30
C ASP A 33 7.48 -16.32 -17.51
N TRP A 34 6.28 -15.76 -17.32
CA TRP A 34 5.54 -15.06 -18.36
C TRP A 34 6.24 -13.78 -18.86
N LEU A 35 7.15 -13.19 -18.05
CA LEU A 35 7.99 -12.08 -18.49
C LEU A 35 9.08 -12.51 -19.47
N LEU A 36 9.47 -13.78 -19.43
CA LEU A 36 10.47 -14.36 -20.33
C LEU A 36 9.81 -14.98 -21.57
N ASP A 37 8.65 -15.62 -21.41
CA ASP A 37 7.85 -16.17 -22.51
C ASP A 37 6.35 -16.09 -22.22
N ASN A 38 5.65 -15.23 -22.96
CA ASN A 38 4.21 -15.01 -22.79
C ASN A 38 3.33 -15.78 -23.79
N THR A 39 3.91 -16.64 -24.63
CA THR A 39 3.20 -17.23 -25.79
C THR A 39 1.97 -18.04 -25.40
N SER A 40 1.98 -18.68 -24.22
CA SER A 40 0.90 -19.50 -23.70
C SER A 40 -0.20 -18.72 -22.96
N PHE A 41 0.00 -17.44 -22.64
CA PHE A 41 -0.96 -16.62 -21.89
C PHE A 41 -1.76 -15.72 -22.84
N LYS A 42 -2.92 -16.22 -23.29
CA LYS A 42 -3.80 -15.50 -24.21
C LYS A 42 -5.10 -15.13 -23.52
N ALA A 43 -5.46 -13.84 -23.60
CA ALA A 43 -6.74 -13.35 -23.10
C ALA A 43 -7.91 -13.93 -23.92
N GLY A 44 -8.96 -14.36 -23.21
CA GLY A 44 -10.18 -14.89 -23.78
C GLY A 44 -11.40 -14.50 -22.95
N VAL A 45 -12.58 -14.70 -23.53
CA VAL A 45 -13.88 -14.48 -22.92
C VAL A 45 -14.63 -15.81 -22.88
N PHE A 46 -15.15 -16.14 -21.72
CA PHE A 46 -15.75 -17.44 -21.42
C PHE A 46 -17.07 -17.25 -20.67
N ARG A 47 -17.94 -18.25 -20.69
CA ARG A 47 -19.04 -18.34 -19.71
C ARG A 47 -18.53 -18.96 -18.41
N GLY A 48 -18.96 -18.42 -17.28
CA GLY A 48 -18.68 -18.97 -15.95
C GLY A 48 -19.49 -20.21 -15.63
N ALA A 49 -19.18 -20.83 -14.48
CA ALA A 49 -19.91 -21.99 -13.98
C ALA A 49 -21.24 -21.61 -13.29
N GLY A 50 -21.34 -20.38 -12.78
CA GLY A 50 -22.54 -19.85 -12.17
C GLY A 50 -23.51 -19.21 -13.18
N PRO A 51 -24.75 -18.95 -12.77
CA PRO A 51 -25.77 -18.38 -13.64
C PRO A 51 -25.42 -16.93 -14.03
N ASN A 52 -25.57 -16.62 -15.32
CA ASN A 52 -25.30 -15.29 -15.89
C ASN A 52 -23.87 -14.80 -15.65
N GLU A 53 -22.89 -15.72 -15.62
CA GLU A 53 -21.49 -15.37 -15.40
C GLU A 53 -20.69 -15.25 -16.70
N LEU A 54 -19.98 -14.13 -16.85
CA LEU A 54 -19.01 -13.88 -17.91
C LEU A 54 -17.62 -13.83 -17.30
N VAL A 55 -16.67 -14.59 -17.85
CA VAL A 55 -15.30 -14.65 -17.34
C VAL A 55 -14.34 -14.09 -18.38
N LEU A 56 -13.51 -13.14 -17.97
CA LEU A 56 -12.33 -12.72 -18.71
C LEU A 56 -11.12 -13.39 -18.09
N ALA A 57 -10.36 -14.17 -18.85
CA ALA A 57 -9.17 -14.84 -18.33
C ALA A 57 -8.04 -14.85 -19.35
N ASN A 58 -6.78 -14.84 -18.89
CA ASN A 58 -5.60 -14.90 -19.74
C ASN A 58 -4.58 -16.00 -19.38
N GLY A 59 -4.94 -16.88 -18.45
CA GLY A 59 -4.07 -17.93 -17.92
C GLY A 59 -3.18 -17.52 -16.74
N LEU A 60 -3.15 -16.22 -16.39
CA LEU A 60 -2.49 -15.69 -15.18
C LEU A 60 -3.50 -15.17 -14.17
N ILE A 61 -4.55 -14.52 -14.66
CA ILE A 61 -5.64 -13.96 -13.87
C ILE A 61 -6.97 -14.27 -14.54
N ALA A 62 -8.02 -14.43 -13.72
CA ALA A 62 -9.40 -14.50 -14.18
C ALA A 62 -10.25 -13.47 -13.44
N ARG A 63 -11.17 -12.82 -14.16
CA ARG A 63 -12.17 -11.90 -13.60
C ARG A 63 -13.54 -12.38 -14.01
N THR A 64 -14.39 -12.65 -13.04
CA THR A 64 -15.77 -13.11 -13.26
C THR A 64 -16.74 -11.98 -12.99
N PHE A 65 -17.63 -11.73 -13.94
CA PHE A 65 -18.76 -10.83 -13.84
C PHE A 65 -20.04 -11.62 -13.70
N ARG A 66 -20.91 -11.22 -12.79
CA ARG A 66 -22.31 -11.64 -12.78
C ARG A 66 -23.12 -10.58 -13.52
N LEU A 67 -23.91 -10.98 -14.50
CA LEU A 67 -24.63 -10.07 -15.41
C LEU A 67 -26.07 -9.78 -14.96
N ALA A 68 -26.60 -10.54 -13.99
CA ALA A 68 -27.93 -10.36 -13.42
C ALA A 68 -27.90 -10.47 -11.87
N PRO A 69 -28.58 -9.59 -11.11
CA PRO A 69 -29.57 -8.61 -11.58
C PRO A 69 -28.98 -7.31 -12.19
N ASN A 70 -27.67 -7.11 -12.11
CA ASN A 70 -26.92 -6.07 -12.84
C ASN A 70 -25.47 -6.55 -13.02
N ALA A 71 -24.69 -5.94 -13.92
CA ALA A 71 -23.31 -6.33 -14.16
C ALA A 71 -22.39 -5.93 -13.00
N ALA A 72 -21.71 -6.90 -12.40
CA ALA A 72 -20.78 -6.68 -11.31
C ALA A 72 -19.67 -7.71 -11.31
N THR A 73 -18.46 -7.29 -10.97
CA THR A 73 -17.34 -8.19 -10.69
C THR A 73 -17.61 -8.93 -9.40
N VAL A 74 -17.65 -10.26 -9.49
CA VAL A 74 -17.92 -11.17 -8.37
C VAL A 74 -16.75 -12.12 -8.09
N ALA A 75 -15.75 -12.19 -8.97
CA ALA A 75 -14.47 -12.80 -8.66
C ALA A 75 -13.31 -12.10 -9.39
N LEU A 76 -12.14 -12.12 -8.77
CA LEU A 76 -10.87 -11.73 -9.37
C LEU A 76 -9.82 -12.67 -8.79
N ASP A 77 -9.37 -13.63 -9.57
CA ASP A 77 -8.56 -14.76 -9.10
C ASP A 77 -7.16 -14.71 -9.71
N ASN A 78 -6.14 -14.80 -8.86
CA ASN A 78 -4.77 -15.04 -9.28
C ASN A 78 -4.63 -16.53 -9.60
N LEU A 79 -4.54 -16.89 -10.88
CA LEU A 79 -4.44 -18.28 -11.31
C LEU A 79 -3.08 -18.89 -11.01
N VAL A 80 -2.04 -18.08 -10.76
CA VAL A 80 -0.69 -18.56 -10.41
C VAL A 80 -0.62 -19.04 -8.97
N THR A 81 -1.21 -18.27 -8.05
CA THR A 81 -1.21 -18.58 -6.60
C THR A 81 -2.45 -19.34 -6.15
N GLY A 82 -3.54 -19.27 -6.92
CA GLY A 82 -4.86 -19.76 -6.56
C GLY A 82 -5.64 -18.83 -5.61
N GLU A 83 -5.15 -17.62 -5.36
CA GLU A 83 -5.77 -16.68 -4.42
C GLU A 83 -6.94 -15.93 -5.05
N ALA A 84 -8.04 -15.85 -4.31
CA ALA A 84 -9.14 -14.92 -4.59
C ALA A 84 -8.79 -13.52 -4.08
N ILE A 85 -8.64 -12.56 -4.98
CA ILE A 85 -8.26 -11.17 -4.70
C ILE A 85 -9.49 -10.35 -4.30
N LEU A 86 -10.64 -10.58 -4.96
CA LEU A 86 -11.86 -9.83 -4.72
C LEU A 86 -12.49 -10.20 -3.37
N ARG A 87 -12.73 -9.19 -2.52
CA ARG A 87 -13.37 -9.37 -1.20
C ARG A 87 -14.77 -8.78 -1.12
N GLY A 88 -15.14 -7.92 -2.06
CA GLY A 88 -16.51 -7.45 -2.14
C GLY A 88 -16.86 -6.73 -3.43
N VAL A 89 -18.15 -6.75 -3.70
CA VAL A 89 -18.76 -6.22 -4.92
C VAL A 89 -19.03 -4.72 -4.76
N LYS A 90 -18.67 -3.95 -5.79
CA LYS A 90 -18.86 -2.49 -5.88
C LYS A 90 -19.24 -2.12 -7.32
N PRO A 91 -19.70 -0.88 -7.58
CA PRO A 91 -19.89 -0.38 -8.94
C PRO A 91 -18.63 -0.54 -9.79
N GLU A 92 -18.81 -0.87 -11.06
CA GLU A 92 -17.72 -1.03 -12.04
C GLU A 92 -17.09 0.31 -12.42
N ALA A 93 -17.88 1.37 -12.36
CA ALA A 93 -17.42 2.75 -12.48
C ALA A 93 -18.38 3.70 -11.74
N ILE A 94 -17.95 4.94 -11.56
CA ILE A 94 -18.81 6.03 -11.14
C ILE A 94 -18.60 7.17 -12.13
N VAL A 95 -19.68 7.68 -12.71
CA VAL A 95 -19.67 8.82 -13.62
C VAL A 95 -20.41 9.99 -13.01
N ALA A 96 -19.98 11.20 -13.34
CA ALA A 96 -20.69 12.42 -12.97
C ALA A 96 -21.26 13.07 -14.24
N ILE A 97 -22.59 13.25 -14.28
CA ILE A 97 -23.31 13.89 -15.39
C ILE A 97 -24.05 15.07 -14.79
N ASP A 98 -23.79 16.27 -15.31
CA ASP A 98 -24.35 17.54 -14.82
C ASP A 98 -24.18 17.75 -13.30
N GLY A 99 -23.03 17.30 -12.77
CA GLY A 99 -22.70 17.39 -11.35
C GLY A 99 -23.34 16.31 -10.47
N GLN A 100 -24.25 15.49 -11.00
CA GLN A 100 -24.86 14.37 -10.28
C GLN A 100 -24.06 13.08 -10.50
N ARG A 101 -23.82 12.33 -9.42
CA ARG A 101 -23.06 11.07 -9.46
C ARG A 101 -24.00 9.89 -9.75
N TYR A 102 -23.56 9.02 -10.66
CA TYR A 102 -24.24 7.78 -11.04
C TYR A 102 -23.25 6.61 -10.99
N GLU A 103 -23.64 5.54 -10.32
CA GLU A 103 -22.92 4.27 -10.33
C GLU A 103 -23.17 3.55 -11.67
N VAL A 104 -22.18 2.81 -12.18
CA VAL A 104 -22.31 1.97 -13.37
C VAL A 104 -22.20 0.51 -12.95
N GLY A 105 -23.24 -0.28 -13.20
CA GLY A 105 -23.27 -1.66 -12.74
C GLY A 105 -23.27 -1.76 -11.22
N GLY A 106 -22.63 -2.82 -10.71
CA GLY A 106 -22.51 -3.10 -9.29
C GLY A 106 -23.73 -3.80 -8.71
N LEU A 107 -23.50 -4.42 -7.54
CA LEU A 107 -24.55 -5.02 -6.73
C LEU A 107 -24.40 -4.59 -5.28
N THR A 108 -25.51 -4.62 -4.56
CA THR A 108 -25.62 -4.23 -3.15
C THR A 108 -26.17 -5.38 -2.32
N GLY A 109 -26.08 -5.28 -0.99
CA GLY A 109 -26.61 -6.31 -0.08
C GLY A 109 -25.59 -7.38 0.36
N GLN A 110 -24.30 -7.21 0.02
CA GLN A 110 -23.25 -8.07 0.55
C GLN A 110 -23.13 -7.87 2.09
N PRO A 111 -23.22 -8.93 2.91
CA PRO A 111 -23.28 -8.81 4.37
C PRO A 111 -21.92 -8.51 5.03
N ASN A 112 -20.81 -8.85 4.37
CA ASN A 112 -19.46 -8.66 4.88
C ASN A 112 -18.51 -8.43 3.71
N TYR A 113 -17.62 -7.43 3.79
CA TYR A 113 -16.67 -7.06 2.73
C TYR A 113 -15.23 -7.54 2.98
N ALA A 114 -14.99 -8.35 4.01
CA ALA A 114 -13.69 -8.96 4.27
C ALA A 114 -13.42 -10.18 3.35
N PHE A 115 -14.47 -10.82 2.86
CA PHE A 115 -14.46 -11.92 1.91
C PHE A 115 -15.81 -11.96 1.19
N LEU A 116 -15.90 -12.65 0.06
CA LEU A 116 -17.12 -12.84 -0.69
C LEU A 116 -17.38 -14.34 -0.83
N ARG A 117 -18.51 -14.82 -0.29
CA ARG A 117 -18.91 -16.23 -0.45
C ARG A 117 -19.81 -16.41 -1.66
N PRO A 118 -19.64 -17.46 -2.49
CA PRO A 118 -20.47 -17.70 -3.66
C PRO A 118 -21.98 -17.73 -3.37
N GLU A 119 -22.39 -18.31 -2.23
CA GLU A 119 -23.80 -18.40 -1.85
C GLU A 119 -24.48 -17.04 -1.59
N TRP A 120 -23.70 -15.97 -1.41
CA TRP A 120 -24.25 -14.63 -1.21
C TRP A 120 -24.70 -13.99 -2.52
N LEU A 121 -24.15 -14.43 -3.66
CA LEU A 121 -24.40 -13.82 -4.96
C LEU A 121 -25.88 -13.85 -5.35
N GLU A 122 -26.60 -14.91 -4.98
CA GLU A 122 -28.04 -15.05 -5.23
C GLU A 122 -28.90 -14.00 -4.50
N ASN A 123 -28.39 -13.44 -3.40
CA ASN A 123 -29.13 -12.47 -2.57
C ASN A 123 -28.75 -11.02 -2.86
N LEU A 124 -27.74 -10.80 -3.71
CA LEU A 124 -27.30 -9.46 -4.08
C LEU A 124 -28.33 -8.79 -4.99
N ARG A 125 -28.45 -7.46 -4.85
CA ARG A 125 -29.49 -6.66 -5.51
C ARG A 125 -28.89 -5.55 -6.34
N ALA A 126 -29.50 -5.28 -7.49
CA ALA A 126 -29.18 -4.11 -8.29
C ALA A 126 -29.57 -2.83 -7.53
N ASN A 127 -28.71 -1.80 -7.59
CA ASN A 127 -29.09 -0.45 -7.20
C ASN A 127 -29.94 0.15 -8.33
N PRO A 128 -31.22 0.51 -8.12
CA PRO A 128 -32.06 1.07 -9.18
C PRO A 128 -31.58 2.45 -9.68
N GLY A 129 -30.77 3.16 -8.89
CA GLY A 129 -30.15 4.43 -9.29
C GLY A 129 -28.85 4.28 -10.10
N ALA A 130 -28.36 3.06 -10.31
CA ALA A 130 -27.18 2.78 -11.13
C ALA A 130 -27.56 2.58 -12.61
N PHE A 131 -26.61 2.79 -13.52
CA PHE A 131 -26.75 2.31 -14.89
C PHE A 131 -26.87 0.78 -14.89
N GLN A 132 -27.91 0.29 -15.56
CA GLN A 132 -28.24 -1.13 -15.64
C GLN A 132 -27.56 -1.77 -16.85
N PHE A 133 -27.14 -3.01 -16.67
CA PHE A 133 -26.59 -3.83 -17.73
C PHE A 133 -27.66 -4.18 -18.77
N VAL A 134 -27.34 -3.94 -20.04
CA VAL A 134 -28.26 -4.20 -21.17
C VAL A 134 -27.69 -5.22 -22.17
N GLY A 135 -26.46 -5.68 -21.97
CA GLY A 135 -25.79 -6.62 -22.87
C GLY A 135 -24.29 -6.38 -22.98
N PHE A 136 -23.61 -7.33 -23.63
CA PHE A 136 -22.18 -7.28 -23.91
C PHE A 136 -21.91 -7.61 -25.37
N GLU A 137 -20.69 -7.32 -25.81
CA GLU A 137 -20.17 -7.68 -27.13
C GLU A 137 -18.73 -8.17 -26.95
N VAL A 138 -18.38 -9.25 -27.65
CA VAL A 138 -17.01 -9.75 -27.70
C VAL A 138 -16.43 -9.41 -29.06
N GLY A 139 -15.34 -8.67 -29.06
CA GLY A 139 -14.68 -8.25 -30.29
C GLY A 139 -13.29 -7.73 -30.02
N ARG A 140 -12.58 -7.42 -31.10
CA ARG A 140 -11.34 -6.65 -30.97
C ARG A 140 -11.67 -5.24 -30.48
N PRO A 141 -10.85 -4.64 -29.61
CA PRO A 141 -11.01 -3.24 -29.26
C PRO A 141 -11.10 -2.38 -30.52
N ALA A 142 -12.26 -1.77 -30.74
CA ALA A 142 -12.50 -0.80 -31.80
C ALA A 142 -12.57 0.61 -31.19
N GLU A 143 -12.33 1.62 -32.01
CA GLU A 143 -12.52 3.02 -31.62
C GLU A 143 -14.03 3.26 -31.33
N ARG A 144 -14.41 3.31 -30.05
CA ARG A 144 -15.83 3.44 -29.63
C ARG A 144 -16.36 4.88 -29.69
N LEU A 145 -15.47 5.84 -29.69
CA LEU A 145 -15.78 7.26 -29.84
C LEU A 145 -14.91 7.75 -30.98
N ALA A 146 -15.52 8.12 -32.11
CA ALA A 146 -14.82 8.79 -33.20
C ALA A 146 -14.26 10.10 -32.64
N TRP A 147 -12.99 10.05 -32.23
CA TRP A 147 -12.36 11.22 -31.67
C TRP A 147 -12.11 12.17 -32.83
N LYS A 148 -12.95 13.20 -32.93
CA LYS A 148 -12.96 14.14 -34.05
C LYS A 148 -11.66 14.93 -34.19
N ARG A 149 -10.71 14.79 -33.25
CA ARG A 149 -9.35 15.34 -33.38
C ARG A 149 -9.34 16.87 -33.63
N VAL A 150 -10.40 17.56 -33.18
CA VAL A 150 -10.66 18.99 -33.44
C VAL A 150 -9.76 19.90 -32.59
N ARG A 151 -9.21 19.37 -31.49
CA ARG A 151 -8.20 20.05 -30.66
C ARG A 151 -6.83 19.45 -30.96
N HIS A 152 -5.76 20.23 -30.70
CA HIS A 152 -4.39 19.77 -30.86
C HIS A 152 -4.19 18.41 -30.18
N HIS A 153 -3.77 17.44 -30.99
CA HIS A 153 -3.46 16.07 -30.61
C HIS A 153 -2.16 15.67 -31.33
N ALA A 154 -1.43 14.71 -30.78
CA ALA A 154 -0.22 14.23 -31.42
C ALA A 154 -0.54 13.59 -32.80
N PRO A 155 0.22 13.90 -33.86
CA PRO A 155 0.10 13.19 -35.13
C PRO A 155 0.36 11.69 -34.93
N GLY A 156 -0.49 10.82 -35.47
CA GLY A 156 -0.25 9.36 -35.46
C GLY A 156 -0.71 8.58 -34.21
N VAL A 157 -1.52 9.17 -33.33
CA VAL A 157 -2.11 8.46 -32.17
C VAL A 157 -2.88 7.21 -32.61
N LYS A 158 -2.54 6.06 -32.01
CA LYS A 158 -3.26 4.78 -32.17
C LYS A 158 -4.14 4.49 -30.94
N TRP A 159 -5.27 3.83 -31.18
CA TRP A 159 -6.23 3.40 -30.17
C TRP A 159 -6.19 1.87 -29.99
N PRO A 160 -6.33 1.34 -28.76
CA PRO A 160 -6.35 2.05 -27.48
C PRO A 160 -4.96 2.62 -27.10
N PRO A 161 -4.89 3.68 -26.29
CA PRO A 161 -3.62 4.21 -25.81
C PRO A 161 -2.96 3.21 -24.85
N ASP A 162 -1.69 2.90 -25.08
CA ASP A 162 -0.87 2.15 -24.13
C ASP A 162 -0.66 3.03 -22.89
N GLY A 163 -1.18 2.59 -21.73
CA GLY A 163 -1.41 3.40 -20.54
C GLY A 163 -0.15 3.93 -19.81
N SER A 164 -0.38 4.88 -18.90
CA SER A 164 0.64 5.68 -18.19
C SER A 164 0.95 5.19 -16.76
N TYR A 165 2.22 5.32 -16.39
CA TYR A 165 2.79 5.32 -15.02
C TYR A 165 4.12 6.10 -15.12
N PRO A 166 4.60 6.82 -14.06
CA PRO A 166 5.74 7.74 -14.12
C PRO A 166 6.94 7.24 -14.91
N GLY A 167 7.55 8.18 -15.65
CA GLY A 167 8.37 7.90 -16.82
C GLY A 167 7.56 8.01 -18.12
N ASP A 168 6.57 8.89 -18.19
CA ASP A 168 5.71 9.01 -19.37
C ASP A 168 6.52 9.26 -20.64
N VAL A 169 6.08 8.59 -21.70
CA VAL A 169 6.64 8.79 -23.03
C VAL A 169 6.22 10.15 -23.57
N CYS A 170 7.18 10.94 -24.03
CA CYS A 170 6.89 12.19 -24.70
C CYS A 170 6.91 11.93 -26.20
N GLN A 171 5.75 12.07 -26.85
CA GLN A 171 5.60 11.93 -28.30
C GLN A 171 6.00 13.21 -29.07
N GLY A 172 6.42 14.27 -28.38
CA GLY A 172 6.90 15.48 -29.02
C GLY A 172 8.19 15.21 -29.80
N GLU A 173 8.15 15.43 -31.11
CA GLU A 173 9.34 15.41 -31.97
C GLU A 173 10.17 16.70 -31.83
N GLN A 174 9.62 17.72 -31.18
CA GLN A 174 10.26 18.99 -30.87
C GLN A 174 10.01 19.34 -29.41
N HIS A 175 10.69 18.63 -28.50
CA HIS A 175 10.64 18.88 -27.08
C HIS A 175 12.07 18.91 -26.51
N PRO A 176 12.45 19.95 -25.73
CA PRO A 176 13.78 20.00 -25.13
C PRO A 176 14.08 18.75 -24.30
N GLY A 177 15.29 18.22 -24.44
CA GLY A 177 15.78 17.11 -23.63
C GLY A 177 15.52 15.70 -24.16
N HIS A 178 14.93 15.52 -25.35
CA HIS A 178 14.93 14.22 -26.06
C HIS A 178 14.64 14.43 -27.57
N ARG A 179 14.85 13.41 -28.41
CA ARG A 179 14.66 13.50 -29.87
C ARG A 179 13.28 13.04 -30.32
N GLY A 180 12.59 12.23 -29.51
CA GLY A 180 11.21 11.82 -29.75
C GLY A 180 10.77 10.73 -28.79
N LEU A 181 9.76 9.96 -29.20
CA LEU A 181 9.16 8.90 -28.39
C LEU A 181 10.20 7.86 -27.90
N ALA A 182 11.12 7.46 -28.77
CA ALA A 182 12.04 6.34 -28.51
C ALA A 182 13.09 6.63 -27.43
N ASP A 183 13.49 7.90 -27.23
CA ASP A 183 14.50 8.28 -26.24
C ASP A 183 13.98 9.15 -25.10
N SER A 184 12.67 9.46 -25.06
CA SER A 184 12.09 10.33 -24.06
C SER A 184 12.24 9.78 -22.63
N ARG A 185 11.92 8.50 -22.42
CA ARG A 185 12.02 7.87 -21.08
C ARG A 185 13.46 7.75 -20.65
N TRP A 186 14.32 7.32 -21.57
CA TRP A 186 15.74 7.14 -21.29
C TRP A 186 16.42 8.45 -20.92
N THR A 187 16.17 9.53 -21.67
CA THR A 187 16.81 10.82 -21.38
C THR A 187 16.26 11.47 -20.12
N GLN A 188 14.96 11.30 -19.84
CA GLN A 188 14.37 11.70 -18.54
C GLN A 188 15.01 10.94 -17.37
N TRP A 189 15.05 9.60 -17.44
CA TRP A 189 15.67 8.75 -16.42
C TRP A 189 17.14 9.11 -16.22
N ARG A 190 17.89 9.34 -17.30
CA ARG A 190 19.31 9.72 -17.25
C ARG A 190 19.49 11.07 -16.57
N THR A 191 18.68 12.06 -16.93
CA THR A 191 18.72 13.41 -16.32
C THR A 191 18.45 13.34 -14.82
N ILE A 192 17.40 12.63 -14.42
CA ILE A 192 17.03 12.45 -13.01
C ILE A 192 18.14 11.71 -12.26
N SER A 193 18.67 10.63 -12.83
CA SER A 193 19.74 9.86 -12.21
C SER A 193 21.02 10.66 -12.05
N ASP A 194 21.40 11.46 -13.04
CA ASP A 194 22.60 12.31 -12.97
C ASP A 194 22.41 13.44 -11.96
N PHE A 195 21.20 14.02 -11.87
CA PHE A 195 20.85 15.00 -10.84
C PHE A 195 20.93 14.41 -9.43
N TYR A 196 20.40 13.22 -9.19
CA TYR A 196 20.46 12.56 -7.88
C TYR A 196 21.89 12.19 -7.49
N LYS A 197 22.71 11.71 -8.43
CA LYS A 197 24.14 11.48 -8.20
C LYS A 197 24.87 12.77 -7.85
N TRP A 198 24.58 13.85 -8.56
CA TRP A 198 25.15 15.17 -8.25
C TRP A 198 24.74 15.63 -6.85
N CYS A 199 23.45 15.56 -6.49
CA CYS A 199 22.98 15.88 -5.14
C CYS A 199 23.75 15.09 -4.07
N ARG A 200 23.96 13.78 -4.28
CA ARG A 200 24.77 12.97 -3.36
C ARG A 200 26.22 13.43 -3.27
N GLY A 201 26.83 13.80 -4.39
CA GLY A 201 28.19 14.37 -4.43
C GLY A 201 28.32 15.66 -3.62
N GLU A 202 27.26 16.47 -3.59
CA GLU A 202 27.18 17.71 -2.80
C GLU A 202 26.75 17.48 -1.34
N GLY A 203 26.56 16.23 -0.91
CA GLY A 203 26.07 15.92 0.44
C GLY A 203 24.60 16.26 0.67
N ILE A 204 23.82 16.47 -0.39
CA ILE A 204 22.37 16.69 -0.35
C ILE A 204 21.68 15.32 -0.23
N PHE A 205 20.71 15.22 0.68
CA PHE A 205 19.94 14.00 0.93
C PHE A 205 18.52 14.14 0.39
N LEU A 206 18.05 13.14 -0.36
CA LEU A 206 16.80 13.20 -1.09
C LEU A 206 15.78 12.18 -0.58
N ASN A 207 14.57 12.67 -0.32
CA ASN A 207 13.37 11.86 -0.15
C ASN A 207 12.67 11.79 -1.51
N VAL A 208 12.72 10.62 -2.17
CA VAL A 208 12.15 10.42 -3.52
C VAL A 208 11.10 9.31 -3.44
N PRO A 209 9.86 9.53 -3.90
CA PRO A 209 8.79 8.52 -3.83
C PRO A 209 8.96 7.39 -4.87
N ASP A 210 10.19 6.96 -5.12
CA ASP A 210 10.60 5.95 -6.10
C ASP A 210 11.90 5.25 -5.65
N HIS A 211 12.25 4.14 -6.31
CA HIS A 211 13.40 3.28 -5.95
C HIS A 211 14.72 3.68 -6.64
N TYR A 212 15.14 4.94 -6.49
CA TYR A 212 16.40 5.47 -7.08
C TYR A 212 17.63 5.35 -6.15
N PHE A 213 17.65 4.40 -5.21
CA PHE A 213 18.72 4.30 -4.21
C PHE A 213 20.11 4.16 -4.83
N LEU A 214 20.23 3.35 -5.89
CA LEU A 214 21.49 3.17 -6.64
C LEU A 214 21.86 4.38 -7.53
N ALA A 215 20.95 5.33 -7.72
CA ALA A 215 21.17 6.58 -8.42
C ALA A 215 21.34 7.78 -7.46
N GLY A 216 21.28 7.55 -6.14
CA GLY A 216 21.54 8.57 -5.13
C GLY A 216 20.31 9.11 -4.41
N SER A 217 19.13 8.51 -4.54
CA SER A 217 18.07 8.79 -3.55
C SER A 217 18.44 8.16 -2.19
N ASN A 218 17.96 8.77 -1.10
CA ASN A 218 18.28 8.30 0.25
C ASN A 218 17.12 7.58 0.90
N LYS A 219 15.90 8.00 0.59
CA LYS A 219 14.70 7.40 1.15
C LYS A 219 13.60 7.30 0.12
N THR A 220 12.65 6.42 0.41
CA THR A 220 11.32 6.35 -0.21
C THR A 220 10.25 6.21 0.88
N GLY A 221 8.97 6.38 0.53
CA GLY A 221 7.88 6.19 1.49
C GLY A 221 7.84 4.74 2.00
N MET A 222 7.45 4.51 3.25
CA MET A 222 7.20 3.16 3.76
C MET A 222 6.01 2.45 3.11
N GLY A 223 5.21 3.17 2.31
CA GLY A 223 3.99 2.67 1.69
C GLY A 223 2.78 3.19 2.47
N TYR A 224 2.32 4.39 2.13
CA TYR A 224 1.11 4.97 2.71
C TYR A 224 0.29 5.66 1.62
N ARG A 225 -1.03 5.69 1.81
CA ARG A 225 -1.90 6.59 1.05
C ARG A 225 -2.04 7.88 1.84
N GLU A 226 -1.76 9.01 1.21
CA GLU A 226 -1.84 10.33 1.86
C GLU A 226 -3.20 10.59 2.52
N VAL A 227 -4.29 10.07 1.94
CA VAL A 227 -5.63 10.18 2.51
C VAL A 227 -5.81 9.44 3.84
N ASN A 228 -4.95 8.48 4.19
CA ASN A 228 -5.03 7.78 5.48
C ASN A 228 -4.78 8.72 6.67
N TRP A 229 -4.20 9.90 6.43
CA TRP A 229 -3.97 10.89 7.48
C TRP A 229 -5.18 11.80 7.75
N SER A 230 -6.30 11.59 7.04
CA SER A 230 -7.59 12.15 7.44
C SER A 230 -8.34 11.28 8.45
N LEU A 231 -7.80 10.09 8.78
CA LEU A 231 -8.36 9.22 9.82
C LEU A 231 -8.20 9.84 11.22
N PRO A 232 -9.05 9.47 12.19
CA PRO A 232 -8.89 9.89 13.58
C PRO A 232 -7.49 9.57 14.12
N ARG A 233 -6.95 10.45 14.97
CA ARG A 233 -5.60 10.35 15.57
C ARG A 233 -5.24 8.93 16.07
N GLU A 234 -6.14 8.26 16.78
CA GLU A 234 -5.88 6.91 17.29
C GLU A 234 -5.58 5.89 16.19
N GLN A 235 -6.25 6.00 15.03
CA GLN A 235 -6.04 5.11 13.90
C GLN A 235 -4.74 5.41 13.16
N GLN A 236 -4.32 6.69 13.13
CA GLN A 236 -3.06 7.11 12.49
C GLN A 236 -1.84 6.42 13.13
N VAL A 237 -1.82 6.26 14.46
CA VAL A 237 -0.72 5.57 15.17
C VAL A 237 -0.64 4.10 14.77
N ILE A 238 -1.79 3.42 14.66
CA ILE A 238 -1.86 2.02 14.25
C ILE A 238 -1.40 1.87 12.81
N HIS A 239 -1.91 2.71 11.90
CA HIS A 239 -1.50 2.70 10.50
C HIS A 239 -0.02 3.02 10.30
N THR A 240 0.54 3.92 11.10
CA THR A 240 1.97 4.22 11.05
C THR A 240 2.80 2.97 11.30
N ARG A 241 2.51 2.26 12.38
CA ARG A 241 3.26 1.03 12.73
C ARG A 241 3.02 -0.10 11.74
N GLN A 242 1.82 -0.19 11.16
CA GLN A 242 1.52 -1.13 10.08
C GLN A 242 2.35 -0.85 8.83
N ASN A 243 2.39 0.39 8.37
CA ASN A 243 3.16 0.76 7.18
C ASN A 243 4.66 0.61 7.41
N ILE A 244 5.16 0.90 8.62
CA ILE A 244 6.55 0.64 8.98
C ILE A 244 6.83 -0.87 8.93
N PHE A 245 5.99 -1.69 9.59
CA PHE A 245 6.15 -3.15 9.58
C PHE A 245 6.16 -3.71 8.15
N ASP A 246 5.23 -3.28 7.31
CA ASP A 246 5.10 -3.78 5.94
C ASP A 246 6.24 -3.26 5.05
N GLY A 247 6.58 -1.97 5.17
CA GLY A 247 7.61 -1.33 4.38
C GLY A 247 9.01 -1.87 4.67
N THR A 248 9.30 -2.27 5.91
CA THR A 248 10.62 -2.78 6.30
C THR A 248 10.89 -4.22 5.86
N TRP A 249 9.94 -4.90 5.21
CA TRP A 249 10.22 -6.16 4.51
C TRP A 249 11.04 -5.96 3.22
N GLU A 250 10.91 -4.79 2.59
CA GLU A 250 11.52 -4.52 1.27
C GLU A 250 12.69 -3.53 1.34
N LYS A 251 12.88 -2.86 2.49
CA LYS A 251 13.91 -1.84 2.68
C LYS A 251 14.34 -1.77 4.14
N THR A 252 15.56 -1.33 4.40
CA THR A 252 16.00 -1.11 5.79
C THR A 252 15.24 0.07 6.40
N PRO A 253 15.12 0.15 7.75
CA PRO A 253 14.41 1.25 8.41
C PRO A 253 14.84 2.65 7.94
N SER A 254 16.15 2.85 7.79
CA SER A 254 16.75 4.13 7.41
C SER A 254 16.49 4.54 5.95
N MET A 255 16.12 3.59 5.09
CA MET A 255 15.71 3.84 3.69
C MET A 255 14.25 4.31 3.57
N GLY A 256 13.48 4.30 4.66
CA GLY A 256 12.07 4.67 4.64
C GLY A 256 11.78 6.02 5.32
N TRP A 257 10.72 6.68 4.87
CA TRP A 257 10.02 7.68 5.69
C TRP A 257 8.55 7.33 5.88
N MET A 258 8.00 7.82 6.99
CA MET A 258 6.58 7.94 7.22
C MET A 258 6.18 9.41 7.24
N PHE A 259 4.96 9.70 6.85
CA PHE A 259 4.43 11.05 6.90
C PHE A 259 3.77 11.31 8.26
N VAL A 260 3.99 12.48 8.83
CA VAL A 260 3.36 12.91 10.08
C VAL A 260 2.80 14.32 9.87
N PRO A 261 1.51 14.45 9.51
CA PRO A 261 0.87 15.75 9.41
C PRO A 261 0.53 16.26 10.81
N LEU A 262 1.08 17.42 11.15
CA LEU A 262 0.81 18.12 12.40
C LEU A 262 -0.47 18.96 12.28
N THR A 263 -0.67 19.58 11.11
CA THR A 263 -1.90 20.34 10.77
C THR A 263 -2.90 19.48 10.01
N GLU A 264 -4.13 19.98 9.88
CA GLU A 264 -5.16 19.31 9.08
C GLU A 264 -4.66 18.99 7.66
N TYR A 265 -4.96 17.78 7.20
CA TYR A 265 -4.54 17.28 5.91
C TYR A 265 -5.64 16.41 5.30
N GLN A 266 -5.89 16.60 4.00
CA GLN A 266 -6.91 15.86 3.23
C GLN A 266 -8.33 15.89 3.85
N GLY A 267 -8.67 16.94 4.61
CA GLY A 267 -10.03 17.17 5.13
C GLY A 267 -10.45 16.31 6.33
N GLY A 268 -9.50 15.80 7.13
CA GLY A 268 -9.80 14.98 8.32
C GLY A 268 -10.38 15.74 9.52
N GLY A 269 -10.40 17.07 9.48
CA GLY A 269 -10.92 17.91 10.55
C GLY A 269 -10.21 17.74 11.91
N SER A 270 -10.90 18.16 12.97
CA SER A 270 -10.34 18.23 14.33
C SER A 270 -10.03 16.88 14.95
N ALA A 271 -10.66 15.78 14.50
CA ALA A 271 -10.39 14.43 15.03
C ALA A 271 -9.07 13.83 14.50
N ALA A 272 -8.59 14.31 13.35
CA ALA A 272 -7.35 13.87 12.70
C ALA A 272 -6.17 14.82 12.98
N THR A 273 -6.46 16.10 13.23
CA THR A 273 -5.44 17.14 13.38
C THR A 273 -4.68 17.03 14.71
N ILE A 274 -3.35 17.20 14.70
CA ILE A 274 -2.53 17.16 15.92
C ILE A 274 -2.41 18.55 16.56
N GLU A 275 -2.36 19.63 15.77
CA GLU A 275 -2.38 20.98 16.35
C GLU A 275 -3.72 21.28 17.08
N PRO A 276 -3.68 21.98 18.23
CA PRO A 276 -2.49 22.42 18.97
C PRO A 276 -1.70 21.25 19.58
N LEU A 277 -0.37 21.28 19.44
CA LEU A 277 0.50 20.13 19.76
C LEU A 277 0.53 19.84 21.26
N ASP A 278 0.49 20.86 22.12
CA ASP A 278 0.50 20.66 23.57
C ASP A 278 -0.81 20.04 24.10
N GLU A 279 -1.94 20.38 23.48
CA GLU A 279 -3.24 19.79 23.79
C GLU A 279 -3.32 18.31 23.39
N HIS A 280 -2.62 17.93 22.32
CA HIS A 280 -2.58 16.56 21.81
C HIS A 280 -1.22 15.88 22.01
N LEU A 281 -0.46 16.29 23.05
CA LEU A 281 0.91 15.86 23.28
C LEU A 281 1.07 14.33 23.29
N ASP A 282 0.16 13.62 23.95
CA ASP A 282 0.22 12.15 24.06
C ASP A 282 0.09 11.46 22.71
N HIS A 283 -0.71 12.02 21.80
CA HIS A 283 -0.79 11.49 20.44
C HIS A 283 0.48 11.83 19.64
N TYR A 284 0.96 13.07 19.73
CA TYR A 284 2.18 13.48 19.04
C TYR A 284 3.40 12.65 19.48
N GLU A 285 3.52 12.40 20.78
CA GLU A 285 4.55 11.55 21.38
C GLU A 285 4.47 10.11 20.84
N ARG A 286 3.27 9.53 20.73
CA ARG A 286 3.06 8.19 20.14
C ARG A 286 3.42 8.14 18.66
N MET A 287 3.10 9.19 17.89
CA MET A 287 3.51 9.28 16.49
C MET A 287 5.04 9.38 16.37
N LEU A 288 5.68 10.19 17.20
CA LEU A 288 7.14 10.36 17.22
C LEU A 288 7.85 9.05 17.57
N THR A 289 7.42 8.38 18.64
CA THR A 289 8.02 7.13 19.13
C THR A 289 7.78 5.97 18.18
N ALA A 290 6.58 5.84 17.58
CA ALA A 290 6.30 4.82 16.57
C ALA A 290 7.28 4.89 15.39
N ASN A 291 7.76 6.08 15.03
CA ASN A 291 8.74 6.27 13.97
C ASN A 291 10.16 6.00 14.47
N LEU A 292 10.62 6.76 15.47
CA LEU A 292 12.00 6.71 15.93
C LEU A 292 12.40 5.35 16.47
N ALA A 293 11.52 4.70 17.23
CA ALA A 293 11.83 3.41 17.85
C ALA A 293 11.94 2.27 16.83
N LEU A 294 11.39 2.47 15.63
CA LEU A 294 11.47 1.51 14.54
C LEU A 294 12.47 1.94 13.46
N GLY A 295 13.37 2.87 13.77
CA GLY A 295 14.45 3.31 12.87
C GLY A 295 13.99 4.17 11.69
N VAL A 296 12.72 4.60 11.68
CA VAL A 296 12.11 5.32 10.56
C VAL A 296 12.07 6.81 10.86
N GLN A 297 12.49 7.61 9.88
CA GLN A 297 12.42 9.06 10.01
C GLN A 297 11.07 9.59 9.52
N ALA A 298 10.49 10.50 10.27
CA ALA A 298 9.25 11.17 9.90
C ALA A 298 9.50 12.34 8.93
N CYS A 299 8.63 12.46 7.93
CA CYS A 299 8.43 13.66 7.14
C CYS A 299 7.29 14.46 7.78
N TYR A 300 7.66 15.49 8.55
CA TYR A 300 6.69 16.35 9.24
C TYR A 300 6.08 17.36 8.28
N ARG A 301 4.75 17.52 8.36
CA ARG A 301 4.03 18.61 7.69
C ARG A 301 3.35 19.49 8.72
N GLY A 302 3.86 20.70 8.86
CA GLY A 302 3.30 21.72 9.74
C GLY A 302 4.23 22.92 9.85
N PRO A 303 3.78 24.03 10.45
CA PRO A 303 4.56 25.25 10.55
C PRO A 303 5.72 25.15 11.57
N ARG A 304 5.65 24.21 12.52
CA ARG A 304 6.60 24.04 13.63
C ARG A 304 6.56 22.63 14.20
N LEU A 305 7.63 22.22 14.87
CA LEU A 305 7.73 20.92 15.55
C LEU A 305 7.28 20.96 17.02
N TYR A 306 7.12 22.15 17.58
CA TYR A 306 6.69 22.39 18.95
C TYR A 306 6.04 23.79 19.04
N ASP A 307 5.05 23.93 19.91
CA ASP A 307 4.27 25.14 20.16
C ASP A 307 4.34 25.62 21.63
N SER A 308 4.98 24.83 22.50
CA SER A 308 5.20 25.12 23.91
C SER A 308 6.52 24.52 24.40
N ASP A 309 6.97 24.92 25.59
CA ASP A 309 8.16 24.31 26.21
C ASP A 309 7.94 22.83 26.54
N ARG A 310 6.71 22.42 26.82
CA ARG A 310 6.34 21.03 27.09
C ARG A 310 6.45 20.16 25.84
N THR A 311 5.95 20.64 24.69
CA THR A 311 6.12 19.93 23.40
C THR A 311 7.58 19.87 22.98
N LYS A 312 8.33 20.97 23.15
CA LYS A 312 9.77 21.00 22.88
C LYS A 312 10.55 20.01 23.75
N ALA A 313 10.24 19.92 25.04
CA ALA A 313 10.89 18.99 25.96
C ALA A 313 10.60 17.52 25.59
N MET A 314 9.36 17.20 25.22
CA MET A 314 8.99 15.86 24.74
C MET A 314 9.77 15.48 23.46
N VAL A 315 9.79 16.36 22.46
CA VAL A 315 10.53 16.12 21.21
C VAL A 315 12.02 15.93 21.49
N LYS A 316 12.61 16.79 22.33
CA LYS A 316 14.03 16.69 22.70
C LYS A 316 14.34 15.35 23.38
N ARG A 317 13.52 14.92 24.34
CA ARG A 317 13.68 13.66 25.07
C ARG A 317 13.81 12.47 24.12
N TRP A 318 12.90 12.35 23.16
CA TRP A 318 12.92 11.22 22.22
C TRP A 318 14.01 11.31 21.15
N VAL A 319 14.39 12.53 20.75
CA VAL A 319 15.55 12.73 19.88
C VAL A 319 16.85 12.37 20.60
N ASP A 320 16.99 12.73 21.87
CA ASP A 320 18.15 12.33 22.68
C ASP A 320 18.18 10.80 22.86
N TRP A 321 17.05 10.18 23.18
CA TRP A 321 16.92 8.72 23.26
C TRP A 321 17.34 8.03 21.94
N PHE A 322 16.83 8.49 20.81
CA PHE A 322 17.21 7.96 19.50
C PHE A 322 18.72 8.10 19.24
N LYS A 323 19.32 9.24 19.63
CA LYS A 323 20.77 9.45 19.49
C LYS A 323 21.58 8.51 20.35
N THR A 324 21.14 8.22 21.58
CA THR A 324 21.80 7.28 22.48
C THR A 324 21.83 5.86 21.88
N HIS A 325 20.74 5.44 21.25
CA HIS A 325 20.60 4.08 20.68
C HIS A 325 20.76 4.03 19.16
N ARG A 326 21.33 5.07 18.53
CA ARG A 326 21.32 5.23 17.08
C ARG A 326 21.95 4.05 16.34
N GLU A 327 23.07 3.53 16.86
CA GLU A 327 23.81 2.44 16.24
C GLU A 327 22.88 1.23 15.97
N ILE A 328 22.09 0.83 16.97
CA ILE A 328 21.16 -0.29 16.83
C ILE A 328 19.86 0.10 16.11
N LEU A 329 19.33 1.31 16.34
CA LEU A 329 18.07 1.76 15.71
C LEU A 329 18.18 2.02 14.20
N GLU A 330 19.38 2.23 13.67
CA GLU A 330 19.64 2.35 12.22
C GLU A 330 20.04 1.01 11.56
N SER A 331 20.03 -0.09 12.33
CA SER A 331 20.38 -1.44 11.86
C SER A 331 19.18 -2.22 11.30
N ASP A 332 19.41 -3.48 10.94
CA ASP A 332 18.38 -4.39 10.46
C ASP A 332 17.38 -4.74 11.56
N LEU A 333 16.20 -5.20 11.14
CA LEU A 333 15.06 -5.44 12.01
C LEU A 333 14.47 -6.83 11.75
N ILE A 334 14.07 -7.50 12.83
CA ILE A 334 13.34 -8.76 12.84
C ILE A 334 11.89 -8.48 13.25
N HIS A 335 10.97 -8.85 12.37
CA HIS A 335 9.54 -8.68 12.56
C HIS A 335 8.99 -9.66 13.60
N GLY A 336 8.39 -9.12 14.66
CA GLY A 336 7.69 -9.90 15.68
C GLY A 336 6.20 -10.01 15.36
N ARG A 337 5.41 -9.10 15.91
CA ARG A 337 3.97 -9.04 15.69
C ARG A 337 3.57 -7.69 15.10
N ARG A 338 2.86 -7.72 13.97
CA ARG A 338 2.31 -6.54 13.30
C ARG A 338 1.19 -5.89 14.12
N ALA A 339 1.11 -4.58 14.10
CA ALA A 339 0.04 -3.82 14.77
C ALA A 339 -1.35 -4.15 14.21
N ASP A 340 -2.30 -4.43 15.10
CA ASP A 340 -3.72 -4.69 14.78
C ASP A 340 -4.71 -4.07 15.78
N ALA A 341 -4.20 -3.30 16.74
CA ALA A 341 -4.95 -2.67 17.84
C ALA A 341 -5.65 -3.64 18.81
N ARG A 342 -5.27 -4.93 18.84
CA ARG A 342 -5.91 -5.95 19.70
C ARG A 342 -5.01 -6.54 20.77
N ASP A 343 -3.70 -6.48 20.59
CA ASP A 343 -2.70 -6.93 21.56
C ASP A 343 -1.38 -6.19 21.31
N LEU A 344 -0.34 -6.48 22.08
CA LEU A 344 1.01 -5.96 21.92
C LEU A 344 1.55 -6.22 20.52
N ASP A 345 2.14 -5.21 19.90
CA ASP A 345 2.90 -5.35 18.67
C ASP A 345 4.35 -4.93 18.92
N TRP A 346 5.27 -5.57 18.21
CA TRP A 346 6.69 -5.47 18.53
C TRP A 346 7.59 -5.91 17.39
N MET A 347 8.79 -5.36 17.41
CA MET A 347 9.87 -5.61 16.46
C MET A 347 11.21 -5.54 17.18
N LEU A 348 12.22 -6.24 16.69
CA LEU A 348 13.56 -6.30 17.27
C LEU A 348 14.59 -5.77 16.28
N HIS A 349 15.29 -4.69 16.62
CA HIS A 349 16.52 -4.32 15.91
C HIS A 349 17.64 -5.29 16.25
N VAL A 350 18.47 -5.64 15.27
CA VAL A 350 19.55 -6.63 15.42
C VAL A 350 20.83 -6.14 14.76
N ASN A 351 21.95 -6.25 15.48
CA ASN A 351 23.27 -6.01 14.91
C ASN A 351 24.36 -6.73 15.71
N PRO A 352 24.94 -7.83 15.20
CA PRO A 352 25.95 -8.59 15.94
C PRO A 352 27.28 -7.83 16.09
N GLN A 353 27.50 -6.74 15.37
CA GLN A 353 28.71 -5.92 15.45
C GLN A 353 28.55 -4.71 16.39
N ALA A 354 27.33 -4.28 16.68
CA ALA A 354 27.05 -3.12 17.54
C ALA A 354 27.36 -3.38 19.02
N THR A 355 27.44 -2.32 19.83
CA THR A 355 27.57 -2.47 21.30
C THR A 355 26.28 -3.00 21.92
N GLU A 356 25.14 -2.53 21.42
CA GLU A 356 23.82 -3.06 21.73
C GLU A 356 23.47 -4.06 20.63
N LYS A 357 23.48 -5.36 20.95
CA LYS A 357 23.33 -6.43 19.95
C LYS A 357 21.91 -6.57 19.45
N GLY A 358 20.95 -6.16 20.28
CA GLY A 358 19.57 -5.99 19.87
C GLY A 358 18.85 -4.93 20.69
N LEU A 359 17.77 -4.39 20.11
CA LEU A 359 16.86 -3.49 20.81
C LEU A 359 15.43 -3.88 20.45
N LEU A 360 14.75 -4.53 21.40
CA LEU A 360 13.35 -4.94 21.27
C LEU A 360 12.46 -3.76 21.63
N VAL A 361 11.53 -3.42 20.74
CA VAL A 361 10.51 -2.39 20.99
C VAL A 361 9.15 -3.04 21.03
N VAL A 362 8.41 -2.81 22.12
CA VAL A 362 7.08 -3.36 22.36
C VAL A 362 6.10 -2.23 22.62
N PHE A 363 4.99 -2.23 21.91
CA PHE A 363 3.95 -1.23 22.04
C PHE A 363 2.64 -1.87 22.50
N ASN A 364 1.92 -1.14 23.36
CA ASN A 364 0.57 -1.51 23.77
C ASN A 364 -0.45 -0.52 23.21
N PRO A 365 -1.27 -0.89 22.22
CA PRO A 365 -2.30 0.00 21.68
C PRO A 365 -3.56 0.10 22.56
N LEU A 366 -3.69 -0.73 23.60
CA LEU A 366 -4.92 -0.86 24.38
C LEU A 366 -5.02 0.18 25.50
N GLY A 367 -6.25 0.38 25.98
CA GLY A 367 -6.57 1.24 27.13
C GLY A 367 -6.31 0.61 28.51
N HIS A 368 -5.66 -0.55 28.58
CA HIS A 368 -5.26 -1.21 29.83
C HIS A 368 -3.85 -1.80 29.73
N THR A 369 -3.20 -2.03 30.87
CA THR A 369 -1.90 -2.69 30.94
C THR A 369 -1.99 -4.13 30.43
N VAL A 370 -1.03 -4.53 29.60
CA VAL A 370 -0.95 -5.89 29.06
C VAL A 370 0.33 -6.58 29.54
N GLU A 371 0.17 -7.80 30.06
CA GLU A 371 1.27 -8.70 30.39
C GLU A 371 1.32 -9.86 29.41
N ARG A 372 2.50 -10.13 28.85
CA ARG A 372 2.76 -11.25 27.93
C ARG A 372 4.16 -11.81 28.13
N THR A 373 4.33 -13.08 27.81
CA THR A 373 5.66 -13.65 27.54
C THR A 373 5.86 -13.65 26.03
N LEU A 374 6.84 -12.88 25.55
CA LEU A 374 7.20 -12.82 24.15
C LEU A 374 8.29 -13.85 23.87
N ARG A 375 8.09 -14.67 22.83
CA ARG A 375 9.14 -15.53 22.27
C ARG A 375 9.94 -14.74 21.25
N VAL A 376 11.08 -14.20 21.67
CA VAL A 376 11.90 -13.28 20.88
C VAL A 376 13.02 -14.06 20.20
N ASN A 377 13.11 -13.99 18.86
CA ASN A 377 14.21 -14.61 18.12
C ASN A 377 15.45 -13.72 18.19
N VAL A 378 16.51 -14.21 18.83
CA VAL A 378 17.77 -13.48 19.03
C VAL A 378 18.90 -13.97 18.12
N TYR A 379 18.64 -14.90 17.19
CA TYR A 379 19.66 -15.49 16.32
C TYR A 379 20.53 -14.44 15.62
N TYR A 380 19.91 -13.43 15.02
CA TYR A 380 20.61 -12.39 14.26
C TYR A 380 21.32 -11.34 15.13
N THR A 381 21.11 -11.36 16.44
CA THR A 381 21.91 -10.53 17.37
C THR A 381 23.31 -11.10 17.59
N GLY A 382 23.54 -12.36 17.22
CA GLY A 382 24.79 -13.08 17.52
C GLY A 382 24.93 -13.54 18.98
N LEU A 383 23.93 -13.28 19.83
CA LEU A 383 23.90 -13.74 21.21
C LEU A 383 23.51 -15.22 21.31
N SER A 384 24.13 -15.93 22.24
CA SER A 384 23.93 -17.37 22.48
C SER A 384 24.02 -17.69 23.97
N ASP A 385 23.40 -18.81 24.36
CA ASP A 385 23.32 -19.34 25.73
C ASP A 385 22.56 -18.45 26.74
N ILE A 386 22.96 -17.19 26.87
CA ILE A 386 22.34 -16.18 27.72
C ILE A 386 22.33 -14.80 27.05
N VAL A 387 21.35 -13.98 27.38
CA VAL A 387 21.23 -12.57 26.98
C VAL A 387 21.13 -11.71 28.23
N GLN A 388 21.88 -10.60 28.28
CA GLN A 388 21.65 -9.54 29.26
C GLN A 388 20.58 -8.60 28.71
N VAL A 389 19.43 -8.54 29.39
CA VAL A 389 18.28 -7.71 29.00
C VAL A 389 18.11 -6.57 29.99
N SER A 390 18.25 -5.33 29.51
CA SER A 390 17.97 -4.11 30.27
C SER A 390 16.68 -3.47 29.78
N GLU A 391 15.70 -3.35 30.67
CA GLU A 391 14.43 -2.67 30.40
C GLU A 391 14.58 -1.17 30.67
N GLU A 392 14.35 -0.35 29.64
CA GLU A 392 14.34 1.11 29.73
C GLU A 392 15.56 1.77 30.43
N GLY A 393 16.74 1.13 30.30
CA GLY A 393 18.00 1.58 30.91
C GLY A 393 18.15 1.19 32.39
N GLY A 394 17.22 0.39 32.92
CA GLY A 394 17.31 -0.20 34.24
C GLY A 394 18.35 -1.32 34.35
N PRO A 395 18.51 -1.92 35.55
CA PRO A 395 19.43 -3.03 35.77
C PRO A 395 19.20 -4.18 34.80
N ALA A 396 20.28 -4.74 34.26
CA ALA A 396 20.19 -5.88 33.36
C ALA A 396 19.81 -7.16 34.12
N THR A 397 18.99 -7.98 33.49
CA THR A 397 18.65 -9.33 33.94
C THR A 397 19.15 -10.36 32.93
N THR A 398 19.54 -11.54 33.39
CA THR A 398 20.03 -12.61 32.51
C THR A 398 18.89 -13.53 32.11
N VAL A 399 18.69 -13.71 30.80
CA VAL A 399 17.67 -14.60 30.24
C VAL A 399 18.35 -15.70 29.42
N PRO A 400 18.03 -16.99 29.64
CA PRO A 400 18.60 -18.07 28.86
C PRO A 400 18.05 -18.10 27.44
N VAL A 401 18.92 -18.46 26.50
CA VAL A 401 18.57 -18.68 25.09
C VAL A 401 18.29 -20.16 24.86
N GLN A 402 17.15 -20.44 24.24
CA GLN A 402 16.74 -21.79 23.87
C GLN A 402 17.54 -22.29 22.67
N ARG A 403 17.51 -23.61 22.41
CA ARG A 403 18.26 -24.23 21.30
C ARG A 403 17.85 -23.72 19.91
N ASP A 404 16.65 -23.19 19.76
CA ASP A 404 16.16 -22.57 18.53
C ASP A 404 16.49 -21.07 18.45
N TYR A 405 17.40 -20.58 19.30
CA TYR A 405 17.82 -19.18 19.38
C TYR A 405 16.71 -18.20 19.73
N THR A 406 15.69 -18.68 20.45
CA THR A 406 14.66 -17.82 21.03
C THR A 406 14.90 -17.61 22.52
N MET A 407 14.44 -16.48 23.04
CA MET A 407 14.32 -16.24 24.49
C MET A 407 12.88 -15.93 24.85
N ASP A 408 12.45 -16.39 26.03
CA ASP A 408 11.13 -16.06 26.57
C ASP A 408 11.26 -14.85 27.50
N LEU A 409 10.75 -13.70 27.07
CA LEU A 409 10.82 -12.44 27.80
C LEU A 409 9.43 -12.06 28.30
N ARG A 410 9.24 -12.01 29.63
CA ARG A 410 8.02 -11.46 30.22
C ARG A 410 8.05 -9.94 30.14
N VAL A 411 7.01 -9.35 29.56
CA VAL A 411 6.83 -7.90 29.44
C VAL A 411 5.52 -7.48 30.09
N GLN A 412 5.53 -6.30 30.71
CA GLN A 412 4.33 -5.62 31.22
C GLN A 412 4.32 -4.21 30.67
N VAL A 413 3.40 -3.91 29.74
CA VAL A 413 3.37 -2.64 29.01
C VAL A 413 2.12 -1.84 29.41
N PRO A 414 2.26 -0.61 29.96
CA PRO A 414 1.13 0.25 30.31
C PRO A 414 0.23 0.58 29.11
N PRO A 415 -1.01 1.08 29.33
CA PRO A 415 -1.91 1.44 28.24
C PRO A 415 -1.31 2.51 27.34
N GLN A 416 -1.49 2.36 26.03
CA GLN A 416 -1.05 3.32 25.01
C GLN A 416 0.44 3.69 25.09
N ALA A 417 1.26 2.83 25.69
CA ALA A 417 2.68 3.08 25.94
C ALA A 417 3.58 2.23 25.04
N MET A 418 4.85 2.64 25.00
CA MET A 418 5.96 1.87 24.45
C MET A 418 6.87 1.44 25.60
N LYS A 419 7.44 0.24 25.50
CA LYS A 419 8.62 -0.18 26.27
C LYS A 419 9.70 -0.66 25.32
N TRP A 420 10.95 -0.52 25.74
CA TRP A 420 12.09 -1.03 24.99
C TRP A 420 13.06 -1.78 25.90
N PHE A 421 13.75 -2.75 25.29
CA PHE A 421 14.68 -3.63 25.98
C PHE A 421 15.96 -3.71 25.17
N VAL A 422 17.09 -3.38 25.78
CA VAL A 422 18.42 -3.52 25.17
C VAL A 422 18.98 -4.91 25.49
N LEU A 423 19.49 -5.57 24.47
CA LEU A 423 20.04 -6.93 24.51
C LEU A 423 21.56 -6.83 24.30
N LYS A 424 22.33 -7.45 25.20
CA LYS A 424 23.79 -7.51 25.17
C LYS A 424 24.33 -8.89 25.51
#